data_AF-A0A2N3LHW3-F1
#
_entry.id   AF-A0A2N3LHW3-F1
#
_cell.length_a   1.000
_cell.length_b   1.000
_cell.length_c   1.000
_cell.angle_alpha   90.00
_cell.angle_beta   90.00
_cell.angle_gamma   90.00
#
_symmetry.space_group_name_H-M   'P 1'
#
loop_
_entity.id
_entity.type
_entity.pdbx_description
1 polymer ?
#
loop_
_entity_poly.entity_id
_entity_poly.type
_entity_poly.pdbx_seq_one_letter_code
_entity_poly.pdbx_strand_id
1 'polypeptide(L)'
;MKKLTTYPYYAALPLTFSIIAFIFIMLFQDMAYWGKDTMVWYNVGAGISYVSSLLATFFLVFLVIRIEHLHCRKVAFLFNNLIMICSGFLIFASLLWTTFIIIAWQSGL
;
A
#
# COMPACT_ATOMS: atom_id res chain seq x y z
N MET A 1 -26.56 -19.53 2.05
CA MET A 1 -25.41 -18.60 2.03
C MET A 1 -25.77 -17.39 1.18
N LYS A 2 -25.83 -16.17 1.76
CA LYS A 2 -26.08 -14.94 1.01
C LYS A 2 -24.93 -14.72 0.03
N LYS A 3 -25.22 -14.64 -1.28
CA LYS A 3 -24.28 -14.12 -2.28
C LYS A 3 -24.05 -12.64 -1.96
N LEU A 4 -22.99 -12.33 -1.22
CA LEU A 4 -22.50 -10.96 -1.15
C LEU A 4 -21.98 -10.61 -2.55
N THR A 5 -22.71 -9.75 -3.25
CA THR A 5 -22.25 -9.11 -4.46
C THR A 5 -20.96 -8.36 -4.14
N THR A 6 -19.84 -8.82 -4.70
CA THR A 6 -18.56 -8.12 -4.66
C THR A 6 -18.72 -6.86 -5.52
N TYR A 7 -19.01 -5.74 -4.86
CA TYR A 7 -19.05 -4.45 -5.53
C TYR A 7 -17.63 -4.05 -5.96
N PRO A 8 -17.47 -3.33 -7.08
CA PRO A 8 -16.16 -2.89 -7.59
C PRO A 8 -15.35 -2.04 -6.58
N TYR A 9 -16.01 -1.51 -5.54
CA TYR A 9 -15.41 -0.70 -4.48
C TYR A 9 -14.36 -1.45 -3.66
N TYR A 10 -14.44 -2.78 -3.52
CA TYR A 10 -13.47 -3.53 -2.70
C TYR A 10 -12.09 -3.62 -3.34
N ALA A 11 -12.01 -3.59 -4.67
CA ALA A 11 -10.74 -3.64 -5.39
C ALA A 11 -10.00 -2.28 -5.34
N ALA A 12 -10.72 -1.17 -5.24
CA ALA A 12 -10.10 0.14 -5.16
C ALA A 12 -9.33 0.35 -3.83
N LEU A 13 -9.78 -0.26 -2.73
CA LEU A 13 -9.18 -0.09 -1.40
C LEU A 13 -7.68 -0.44 -1.31
N PRO A 14 -7.21 -1.65 -1.72
CA PRO A 14 -5.78 -1.96 -1.65
C PRO A 14 -4.94 -1.01 -2.49
N LEU A 15 -5.44 -0.58 -3.64
CA LEU A 15 -4.74 0.37 -4.51
C LEU A 15 -4.63 1.74 -3.85
N THR A 16 -5.74 2.29 -3.32
CA THR A 16 -5.76 3.59 -2.64
C THR A 16 -4.78 3.62 -1.48
N PHE A 17 -4.80 2.61 -0.59
CA PHE A 17 -3.88 2.58 0.54
C PHE A 17 -2.41 2.38 0.12
N SER A 18 -2.16 1.63 -0.97
CA SER A 18 -0.79 1.48 -1.50
C SER A 18 -0.24 2.78 -2.11
N ILE A 19 -1.09 3.60 -2.74
CA ILE A 19 -0.73 4.93 -3.24
C ILE A 19 -0.46 5.87 -2.07
N ILE A 20 -1.30 5.86 -1.04
CA ILE A 20 -1.08 6.67 0.17
C ILE A 20 0.26 6.31 0.81
N ALA A 21 0.57 5.02 0.98
CA ALA A 21 1.85 4.58 1.49
C ALA A 21 3.02 5.15 0.66
N PHE A 22 2.93 5.03 -0.67
CA PHE A 22 3.96 5.54 -1.58
C PHE A 22 4.14 7.07 -1.53
N ILE A 23 3.05 7.84 -1.41
CA ILE A 23 3.13 9.30 -1.25
C ILE A 23 3.86 9.65 0.04
N PHE A 24 3.48 9.03 1.16
CA PHE A 24 4.11 9.32 2.45
C PHE A 24 5.58 8.94 2.47
N ILE A 25 5.95 7.87 1.75
CA ILE A 25 7.35 7.51 1.52
C ILE A 25 8.15 8.65 0.91
N MET A 26 7.65 9.21 -0.20
CA MET A 26 8.34 10.32 -0.87
C MET A 26 8.47 11.54 0.04
N LEU A 27 7.43 11.83 0.83
CA LEU A 27 7.42 12.96 1.75
C LEU A 27 8.42 12.79 2.90
N PHE A 28 8.43 11.63 3.56
CA PHE A 28 9.32 11.44 4.70
C PHE A 28 10.77 11.15 4.27
N GLN A 29 10.98 10.64 3.05
CA GLN A 29 12.30 10.55 2.42
C GLN A 29 12.95 11.93 2.32
N ASP A 30 12.21 12.92 1.83
CA ASP A 30 12.71 14.29 1.70
C ASP A 30 13.12 14.86 3.07
N MET A 31 12.32 14.56 4.10
CA MET A 31 12.62 14.93 5.48
C MET A 31 13.84 14.20 6.05
N ALA A 32 14.09 12.96 5.63
CA ALA A 32 15.22 12.16 6.07
C ALA A 32 16.54 12.64 5.46
N TYR A 33 16.56 12.97 4.17
CA TYR A 33 17.83 13.34 3.51
C TYR A 33 18.11 14.84 3.51
N TRP A 34 17.07 15.67 3.47
CA TRP A 34 17.21 17.12 3.24
C TRP A 34 16.60 17.98 4.34
N GLY A 35 15.88 17.39 5.29
CA GLY A 35 15.15 18.11 6.34
C GLY A 35 16.05 18.56 7.49
N LYS A 36 15.97 19.84 7.86
CA LYS A 36 16.51 20.36 9.14
C LYS A 36 15.41 20.37 10.19
N ASP A 37 15.67 19.78 11.36
CA ASP A 37 14.72 19.71 12.50
C ASP A 37 13.36 19.04 12.16
N THR A 38 13.34 18.15 11.17
CA THR A 38 12.14 17.47 10.66
C THR A 38 11.83 16.15 11.36
N MET A 39 12.53 15.79 12.44
CA MET A 39 12.47 14.46 13.07
C MET A 39 11.04 14.02 13.46
N VAL A 40 10.20 14.96 13.91
CA VAL A 40 8.79 14.68 14.22
C VAL A 40 8.02 14.26 12.97
N TRP A 41 8.13 15.04 11.90
CA TRP A 41 7.42 14.80 10.64
C TRP A 41 7.93 13.57 9.90
N TYR A 42 9.24 13.30 10.01
CA TYR A 42 9.85 12.06 9.56
C TYR A 42 9.20 10.83 10.22
N ASN A 43 9.08 10.82 11.55
CA ASN A 43 8.46 9.72 12.29
C ASN A 43 6.97 9.57 11.95
N VAL A 44 6.25 10.68 11.79
CA VAL A 44 4.85 10.68 11.36
C VAL A 44 4.70 10.08 9.97
N GLY A 45 5.54 10.50 9.01
CA GLY A 45 5.49 9.99 7.65
C GLY A 45 5.86 8.50 7.54
N ALA A 46 6.89 8.07 8.27
CA ALA A 46 7.26 6.66 8.38
C ALA A 46 6.13 5.82 8.99
N GLY A 47 5.50 6.30 10.08
CA GLY A 47 4.36 5.66 10.72
C GLY A 47 3.16 5.51 9.78
N ILE A 48 2.78 6.59 9.08
CA ILE A 48 1.66 6.57 8.13
C ILE A 48 1.95 5.64 6.94
N SER A 49 3.19 5.61 6.45
CA SER A 49 3.61 4.70 5.38
C SER A 49 3.39 3.23 5.78
N TYR A 50 3.85 2.84 6.98
CA TYR A 50 3.66 1.47 7.47
C TYR A 50 2.20 1.13 7.71
N VAL A 51 1.44 2.00 8.39
CA VAL A 51 0.02 1.77 8.66
C VAL A 51 -0.75 1.62 7.35
N SER A 52 -0.47 2.47 6.36
CA SER A 52 -1.11 2.40 5.04
C SER A 52 -0.70 1.14 4.27
N SER A 53 0.57 0.73 4.33
CA SER A 53 1.04 -0.52 3.73
C SER A 53 0.39 -1.77 4.36
N LEU A 54 0.21 -1.78 5.68
CA LEU A 54 -0.48 -2.85 6.40
C LEU A 54 -1.96 -2.92 6.04
N LEU A 55 -2.65 -1.77 5.98
CA LEU A 55 -4.05 -1.69 5.53
C LEU A 55 -4.20 -2.16 4.08
N ALA A 56 -3.32 -1.70 3.18
CA ALA A 56 -3.29 -2.14 1.79
C ALA A 56 -3.12 -3.67 1.68
N THR A 57 -2.22 -4.24 2.49
CA THR A 57 -2.00 -5.69 2.57
C THR A 57 -3.26 -6.41 3.05
N PHE A 58 -3.89 -5.94 4.13
CA PHE A 58 -5.12 -6.53 4.67
C PHE A 58 -6.24 -6.55 3.63
N PHE A 59 -6.49 -5.43 2.95
CA PHE A 59 -7.51 -5.36 1.91
C PHE A 59 -7.15 -6.20 0.67
N LEU A 60 -5.87 -6.31 0.33
CA LEU A 60 -5.41 -7.16 -0.77
C LEU A 60 -5.64 -8.64 -0.47
N VAL A 61 -5.33 -9.11 0.73
CA VAL A 61 -5.63 -10.50 1.16
C VAL A 61 -7.14 -10.74 1.14
N PHE A 62 -7.94 -9.80 1.63
CA PHE A 62 -9.40 -9.90 1.57
C PHE A 62 -9.92 -9.99 0.13
N LEU A 63 -9.34 -9.20 -0.79
CA LEU A 63 -9.69 -9.24 -2.21
C LEU A 63 -9.35 -10.60 -2.85
N VAL A 64 -8.16 -11.16 -2.56
CA VAL A 64 -7.73 -12.48 -3.06
C VAL A 64 -8.72 -13.56 -2.65
N ILE A 65 -9.08 -13.64 -1.36
CA ILE A 65 -10.03 -14.64 -0.84
C ILE A 65 -11.40 -14.55 -1.52
N ARG A 66 -11.83 -13.34 -1.89
CA ARG A 66 -13.14 -13.10 -2.51
C ARG A 66 -13.16 -13.32 -4.02
N ILE A 67 -12.00 -13.32 -4.69
CA ILE A 67 -11.90 -13.39 -6.15
C ILE A 67 -12.27 -14.76 -6.71
N GLU A 68 -12.15 -15.83 -5.90
CA GLU A 68 -12.51 -17.21 -6.29
C GLU A 68 -13.97 -17.33 -6.75
N HIS A 69 -14.86 -16.45 -6.27
CA HIS A 69 -16.28 -16.46 -6.64
C HIS A 69 -16.61 -15.68 -7.92
N LEU A 70 -15.65 -14.98 -8.54
CA LEU A 70 -15.85 -14.05 -9.65
C LEU A 70 -15.52 -14.63 -11.04
N HIS A 71 -15.17 -15.92 -11.13
CA HIS A 71 -14.69 -16.57 -12.34
C HIS A 71 -15.66 -16.48 -13.55
N CYS A 72 -16.95 -16.23 -13.31
CA CYS A 72 -17.96 -16.11 -14.37
C CYS A 72 -17.93 -14.79 -15.17
N ARG A 73 -17.19 -13.74 -14.76
CA ARG A 73 -17.10 -12.46 -15.50
C ARG A 73 -15.66 -12.13 -15.89
N LYS A 74 -15.25 -12.50 -17.11
CA LYS A 74 -13.87 -12.34 -17.65
C LYS A 74 -13.29 -10.92 -17.49
N VAL A 75 -14.05 -9.87 -17.83
CA VAL A 75 -13.55 -8.48 -17.76
C VAL A 75 -13.29 -8.02 -16.32
N ALA A 76 -14.23 -8.32 -15.40
CA ALA A 76 -14.08 -7.98 -13.99
C ALA A 76 -12.92 -8.76 -13.35
N PHE A 77 -12.72 -10.01 -13.76
CA PHE A 77 -11.58 -10.82 -13.33
C PHE A 77 -10.24 -10.21 -13.75
N LEU A 78 -10.09 -9.80 -15.02
CA LEU A 78 -8.88 -9.15 -15.52
C LEU A 78 -8.59 -7.83 -14.80
N PHE A 79 -9.61 -6.99 -14.61
CA PHE A 79 -9.45 -5.70 -13.93
C PHE A 79 -9.01 -5.88 -12.47
N ASN A 80 -9.63 -6.80 -11.73
CA ASN A 80 -9.25 -7.09 -10.35
C ASN A 80 -7.83 -7.68 -10.25
N ASN A 81 -7.42 -8.54 -11.18
CA ASN A 81 -6.06 -9.06 -11.23
C ASN A 81 -5.02 -7.97 -11.47
N LEU A 82 -5.29 -7.03 -12.39
CA LEU A 82 -4.42 -5.89 -12.64
C LEU A 82 -4.24 -5.06 -11.36
N ILE A 83 -5.35 -4.72 -10.69
CA ILE A 83 -5.33 -4.00 -9.42
C ILE A 83 -4.51 -4.74 -8.36
N MET A 84 -4.69 -6.05 -8.23
CA MET A 84 -3.94 -6.87 -7.28
C MET A 84 -2.44 -6.82 -7.55
N ILE A 85 -2.03 -6.94 -8.81
CA ILE A 85 -0.61 -6.89 -9.21
C ILE A 85 -0.03 -5.50 -8.90
N CYS A 86 -0.70 -4.43 -9.33
CA CYS A 86 -0.25 -3.06 -9.09
C CYS A 86 -0.14 -2.74 -7.59
N SER A 87 -1.18 -3.10 -6.82
CA SER A 87 -1.20 -2.88 -5.37
C SER A 87 -0.12 -3.71 -4.67
N GLY A 88 0.05 -4.98 -5.06
CA GLY A 88 1.08 -5.85 -4.50
C GLY A 88 2.49 -5.33 -4.75
N PHE A 89 2.77 -4.86 -5.97
CA PHE A 89 4.04 -4.22 -6.30
C PHE A 89 4.28 -2.95 -5.47
N LEU A 90 3.27 -2.07 -5.37
CA LEU A 90 3.38 -0.84 -4.59
C LEU A 90 3.57 -1.11 -3.11
N ILE A 91 2.87 -2.08 -2.53
CA ILE A 91 3.05 -2.50 -1.12
C ILE A 91 4.48 -2.99 -0.90
N PHE A 92 4.97 -3.88 -1.75
CA PHE A 92 6.30 -4.44 -1.62
C PHE A 92 7.39 -3.36 -1.72
N ALA A 93 7.30 -2.52 -2.76
CA ALA A 93 8.18 -1.38 -2.92
C ALA A 93 8.10 -0.44 -1.71
N SER A 94 6.88 -0.19 -1.19
CA SER A 94 6.66 0.69 -0.06
C SER A 94 7.32 0.19 1.22
N LEU A 95 7.15 -1.09 1.54
CA LEU A 95 7.74 -1.69 2.73
C LEU A 95 9.28 -1.73 2.67
N LEU A 96 9.83 -2.18 1.54
CA LEU A 96 11.28 -2.22 1.35
C LEU A 96 11.90 -0.83 1.44
N TRP A 97 11.31 0.13 0.74
CA TRP A 97 11.85 1.48 0.68
C TRP A 97 11.68 2.23 2.00
N THR A 98 10.55 2.04 2.69
CA THR A 98 10.36 2.61 4.04
C THR A 98 11.41 2.09 5.00
N THR A 99 11.64 0.77 5.00
CA THR A 99 12.67 0.13 5.84
C THR A 99 14.06 0.67 5.51
N PHE A 100 14.39 0.79 4.22
CA PHE A 100 15.66 1.31 3.74
C PHE A 100 15.91 2.75 4.24
N ILE A 101 14.94 3.67 4.06
CA ILE A 101 15.09 5.06 4.53
C ILE A 101 15.30 5.11 6.04
N ILE A 102 14.60 4.26 6.80
CA ILE A 102 14.75 4.23 8.26
C ILE A 102 16.15 3.82 8.69
N ILE A 103 16.70 2.80 8.05
CA ILE A 103 18.07 2.35 8.30
C ILE A 103 19.06 3.46 7.90
N ALA A 104 18.87 4.06 6.72
CA ALA A 104 19.74 5.14 6.22
C ALA A 104 19.78 6.33 7.20
N TRP A 105 18.61 6.82 7.62
CA TRP A 105 18.48 7.90 8.59
C TRP A 105 19.16 7.57 9.93
N GLN A 106 18.94 6.36 10.46
CA GLN A 106 19.56 5.93 11.72
C GLN A 106 21.09 5.77 11.60
N SER A 107 21.59 5.47 10.40
CA SER A 107 23.03 5.34 10.16
C SER A 107 23.76 6.68 9.97
N GLY A 108 23.03 7.80 9.87
CA GLY A 108 23.62 9.13 9.66
C GLY A 108 24.18 9.35 8.25
N LEU A 109 23.69 8.58 7.27
CA LEU A 109 23.87 8.83 5.84
C LEU A 109 23.01 10.03 5.41
#